data_AF-A0A151QM97-F1
#
_entry.id   AF-A0A151QM97-F1
#
_cell.length_a   1.000
_cell.length_b   1.000
_cell.length_c   1.000
_cell.angle_alpha   90.00
_cell.angle_beta   90.00
_cell.angle_gamma   90.00
#
_symmetry.space_group_name_H-M   'P 1'
#
loop_
_entity.id
_entity.type
_entity.pdbx_description
1 polymer ?
#
loop_
_entity_poly.entity_id
_entity_poly.type
_entity_poly.pdbx_seq_one_letter_code
_entity_poly.pdbx_strand_id
1 'polypeptide(L)'
;MAKVESVFKSFLEVNSVWRTHRVCDPSISRLIRLEPCPAGDCVFMGESTGPPHFYVYQCFFRDLGIRLPFTQFECDFLNYINAAPSQLHPNSWGFLRAFQVLCTVLGIEVSLRVFLSFYQLKAGAPPYGVLSLNGGKDRGLFTLYSQSYKNYKQEFFRVALVGVDPSEDSAFYFGGLPKFPLYWCPVPSGFNGEDPSQLTASEVAAIENLKALPRPMDVKLVLSLESSLHRERGLESEYLLFLCFVVR
;
A
#
# COMPACT_ATOMS: atom_id res chain seq x y z
N MET A 1 -14.13 -10.61 -15.41
CA MET A 1 -14.19 -9.18 -15.04
C MET A 1 -14.52 -8.39 -16.30
N ALA A 2 -15.49 -7.48 -16.28
CA ALA A 2 -15.76 -6.63 -17.44
C ALA A 2 -14.50 -5.79 -17.75
N LYS A 3 -14.26 -5.51 -19.03
CA LYS A 3 -13.17 -4.62 -19.46
C LYS A 3 -13.45 -3.23 -18.87
N VAL A 4 -12.67 -2.81 -17.87
CA VAL A 4 -12.80 -1.48 -17.27
C VAL A 4 -11.71 -0.61 -17.84
N GLU A 5 -12.10 0.42 -18.57
CA GLU A 5 -11.17 1.40 -19.11
C GLU A 5 -10.89 2.51 -18.09
N SER A 6 -9.70 3.09 -18.18
CA SER A 6 -9.35 4.26 -17.39
C SER A 6 -10.14 5.49 -17.85
N VAL A 7 -10.53 6.35 -16.91
CA VAL A 7 -11.04 7.70 -17.17
C VAL A 7 -9.95 8.67 -17.62
N PHE A 8 -8.67 8.35 -17.35
CA PHE A 8 -7.54 9.16 -17.76
C PHE A 8 -7.15 8.82 -19.20
N LYS A 9 -7.56 9.65 -20.16
CA LYS A 9 -7.37 9.43 -21.60
C LYS A 9 -6.22 10.26 -22.18
N SER A 10 -5.71 11.23 -21.44
CA SER A 10 -4.67 12.15 -21.91
C SER A 10 -3.58 12.41 -20.87
N PHE A 11 -2.40 12.81 -21.33
CA PHE A 11 -1.31 13.27 -20.46
C PHE A 11 -1.71 14.50 -19.63
N LEU A 12 -2.59 15.36 -20.14
CA LEU A 12 -3.06 16.53 -19.39
C LEU A 12 -3.84 16.12 -18.13
N GLU A 13 -4.72 15.13 -18.23
CA GLU A 13 -5.51 14.65 -17.10
C GLU A 13 -4.62 13.95 -16.06
N VAL A 14 -3.68 13.12 -16.51
CA VAL A 14 -2.74 12.43 -15.60
C VAL A 14 -1.77 13.41 -14.95
N ASN A 15 -1.28 14.42 -15.68
CA ASN A 15 -0.42 15.47 -15.13
C ASN A 15 -1.15 16.36 -14.11
N SER A 16 -2.48 16.41 -14.13
CA SER A 16 -3.25 17.05 -13.05
C SER A 16 -2.99 16.36 -11.71
N VAL A 17 -2.83 15.02 -11.69
CA VAL A 17 -2.52 14.26 -10.48
C VAL A 17 -1.18 14.70 -9.88
N TRP A 18 -0.15 14.87 -10.72
CA TRP A 18 1.16 15.40 -10.32
C TRP A 18 1.07 16.76 -9.65
N ARG A 19 0.22 17.65 -10.16
CA ARG A 19 0.11 19.03 -9.67
C ARG A 19 -0.68 19.13 -8.37
N THR A 20 -1.59 18.20 -8.15
CA THR A 20 -2.56 18.24 -7.05
C THR A 20 -2.15 17.35 -5.87
N HIS A 21 -1.30 16.36 -6.10
CA HIS A 21 -0.93 15.37 -5.09
C HIS A 21 0.58 15.16 -5.03
N ARG A 22 1.06 14.76 -3.85
CA ARG A 22 2.46 14.35 -3.66
C ARG A 22 2.62 12.92 -4.17
N VAL A 23 2.88 12.77 -5.47
CA VAL A 23 3.00 11.45 -6.13
C VAL A 23 4.27 10.72 -5.71
N CYS A 24 5.39 11.43 -5.59
CA CYS A 24 6.68 10.83 -5.28
C CYS A 24 7.57 11.74 -4.44
N ASP A 25 8.67 11.17 -3.94
CA ASP A 25 9.79 11.92 -3.45
C ASP A 25 10.47 12.70 -4.61
N PRO A 26 10.86 13.98 -4.41
CA PRO A 26 11.54 14.75 -5.46
C PRO A 26 12.78 14.07 -6.05
N SER A 27 13.51 13.29 -5.25
CA SER A 27 14.72 12.56 -5.69
C SER A 27 14.47 11.57 -6.82
N ILE A 28 13.26 10.98 -6.90
CA ILE A 28 12.92 10.00 -7.93
C ILE A 28 12.04 10.56 -9.04
N SER A 29 11.69 11.85 -8.99
CA SER A 29 10.75 12.47 -9.94
C SER A 29 11.18 12.36 -11.41
N ARG A 30 12.50 12.25 -11.67
CA ARG A 30 13.06 12.05 -13.01
C ARG A 30 13.02 10.61 -13.50
N LEU A 31 12.83 9.65 -12.58
CA LEU A 31 12.83 8.22 -12.85
C LEU A 31 11.45 7.69 -13.23
N ILE A 32 10.41 8.52 -13.08
CA ILE A 32 9.03 8.14 -13.36
C ILE A 32 8.34 9.14 -14.28
N ARG A 33 7.42 8.63 -15.10
CA ARG A 33 6.46 9.41 -15.85
C ARG A 33 5.07 8.83 -15.64
N LEU A 34 4.10 9.67 -15.33
CA LEU A 34 2.71 9.22 -15.29
C LEU A 34 2.11 9.30 -16.69
N GLU A 35 1.45 8.22 -17.12
CA GLU A 35 0.92 8.10 -18.48
C GLU A 35 -0.55 7.63 -18.47
N PRO A 36 -1.38 8.15 -19.39
CA PRO A 36 -2.71 7.60 -19.60
C PRO A 36 -2.62 6.16 -20.11
N CYS A 37 -3.66 5.36 -19.90
CA CYS A 37 -3.70 4.01 -20.43
C CYS A 37 -4.14 4.05 -21.91
N PRO A 38 -3.37 3.47 -22.85
CA PRO A 38 -3.79 3.33 -24.24
C PRO A 38 -5.15 2.65 -24.40
N ALA A 39 -5.81 2.94 -25.51
CA ALA A 39 -7.10 2.34 -25.82
C ALA A 39 -7.00 0.81 -25.83
N GLY A 40 -7.84 0.17 -25.02
CA GLY A 40 -7.87 -1.28 -24.89
C GLY A 40 -7.00 -1.86 -23.78
N ASP A 41 -6.13 -1.08 -23.15
CA ASP A 41 -5.38 -1.50 -21.96
C ASP A 41 -6.30 -1.60 -20.74
N CYS A 42 -6.00 -2.60 -19.91
CA CYS A 42 -6.71 -2.89 -18.68
C CYS A 42 -5.71 -2.99 -17.53
N VAL A 43 -6.19 -2.77 -16.31
CA VAL A 43 -5.40 -2.91 -15.09
C VAL A 43 -4.74 -4.30 -14.99
N PHE A 44 -5.38 -5.32 -15.57
CA PHE A 44 -4.98 -6.73 -15.52
C PHE A 44 -3.99 -7.16 -16.61
N MET A 45 -3.48 -6.23 -17.42
CA MET A 45 -2.55 -6.58 -18.50
C MET A 45 -1.24 -7.10 -17.92
N GLY A 46 -0.75 -8.19 -18.51
CA GLY A 46 0.57 -8.75 -18.20
C GLY A 46 1.70 -7.91 -18.78
N GLU A 47 2.89 -8.49 -18.78
CA GLU A 47 4.11 -7.86 -19.29
C GLU A 47 3.94 -7.32 -20.71
N SER A 48 4.47 -6.12 -20.95
CA SER A 48 4.40 -5.41 -22.22
C SER A 48 5.78 -5.33 -22.87
N THR A 49 5.84 -5.20 -24.19
CA THR A 49 7.09 -5.01 -24.95
C THR A 49 7.68 -3.60 -24.82
N GLY A 50 7.00 -2.68 -24.13
CA GLY A 50 7.45 -1.31 -23.88
C GLY A 50 8.33 -1.17 -22.64
N PRO A 51 8.72 0.07 -22.29
CA PRO A 51 9.42 0.35 -21.04
C PRO A 51 8.68 -0.20 -19.82
N PRO A 52 9.40 -0.64 -18.77
CA PRO A 52 8.81 -1.14 -17.55
C PRO A 52 7.83 -0.13 -16.94
N HIS A 53 6.66 -0.60 -16.55
CA HIS A 53 5.65 0.23 -15.90
C HIS A 53 4.77 -0.60 -14.97
N PHE A 54 4.04 0.08 -14.11
CA PHE A 54 3.00 -0.54 -13.29
C PHE A 54 1.76 0.35 -13.22
N TYR A 55 0.63 -0.23 -12.83
CA TYR A 55 -0.63 0.49 -12.69
C TYR A 55 -0.87 0.87 -11.24
N VAL A 56 -1.40 2.07 -11.03
CA VAL A 56 -1.83 2.59 -9.73
C VAL A 56 -3.19 3.27 -9.86
N TYR A 57 -3.90 3.39 -8.76
CA TYR A 57 -5.15 4.15 -8.69
C TYR A 57 -4.89 5.56 -8.15
N GLN A 58 -5.66 6.55 -8.63
CA GLN A 58 -5.56 7.93 -8.15
C GLN A 58 -5.74 8.04 -6.63
N CYS A 59 -6.64 7.22 -6.05
CA CYS A 59 -6.89 7.19 -4.61
C CYS A 59 -5.65 6.85 -3.76
N PHE A 60 -4.62 6.21 -4.32
CA PHE A 60 -3.37 5.95 -3.59
C PHE A 60 -2.72 7.26 -3.14
N PHE A 61 -2.68 8.25 -4.04
CA PHE A 61 -2.08 9.55 -3.78
C PHE A 61 -3.08 10.53 -3.16
N ARG A 62 -4.34 10.51 -3.62
CA ARG A 62 -5.40 11.42 -3.18
C ARG A 62 -5.84 11.19 -1.75
N ASP A 63 -6.09 9.92 -1.41
CA ASP A 63 -6.81 9.55 -0.19
C ASP A 63 -5.85 8.94 0.84
N LEU A 64 -4.92 8.10 0.38
CA LEU A 64 -4.12 7.25 1.25
C LEU A 64 -2.74 7.80 1.57
N GLY A 65 -2.31 8.90 0.94
CA GLY A 65 -0.99 9.48 1.17
C GLY A 65 0.19 8.57 0.79
N ILE A 66 -0.03 7.62 -0.11
CA ILE A 66 1.03 6.77 -0.66
C ILE A 66 1.95 7.62 -1.54
N ARG A 67 3.26 7.32 -1.51
CA ARG A 67 4.27 8.02 -2.29
C ARG A 67 5.20 7.03 -2.96
N LEU A 68 5.71 7.40 -4.13
CA LEU A 68 6.75 6.64 -4.83
C LEU A 68 8.17 7.14 -4.46
N PRO A 69 9.18 6.24 -4.47
CA PRO A 69 9.03 4.78 -4.62
C PRO A 69 8.30 4.20 -3.40
N PHE A 70 7.64 3.05 -3.57
CA PHE A 70 7.02 2.36 -2.44
C PHE A 70 8.07 2.06 -1.38
N THR A 71 7.66 2.02 -0.11
CA THR A 71 8.59 1.68 0.97
C THR A 71 9.05 0.23 0.86
N GLN A 72 10.14 -0.12 1.56
CA GLN A 72 10.62 -1.50 1.58
C GLN A 72 9.53 -2.45 2.09
N PHE A 73 8.82 -2.06 3.16
CA PHE A 73 7.68 -2.82 3.69
C PHE A 73 6.57 -3.06 2.67
N GLU A 74 6.19 -2.03 1.89
CA GLU A 74 5.18 -2.15 0.84
C GLU A 74 5.65 -3.08 -0.29
N CYS A 75 6.91 -2.97 -0.71
CA CYS A 75 7.53 -3.86 -1.69
C CYS A 75 7.56 -5.31 -1.19
N ASP A 76 8.01 -5.53 0.05
CA ASP A 76 8.08 -6.85 0.67
C ASP A 76 6.70 -7.49 0.77
N PHE A 77 5.68 -6.71 1.14
CA PHE A 77 4.30 -7.19 1.17
C PHE A 77 3.82 -7.61 -0.22
N LEU A 78 4.04 -6.79 -1.27
CA LEU A 78 3.64 -7.11 -2.65
C LEU A 78 4.35 -8.37 -3.17
N ASN A 79 5.64 -8.54 -2.86
CA ASN A 79 6.38 -9.77 -3.17
C ASN A 79 5.80 -10.99 -2.44
N TYR A 80 5.55 -10.84 -1.14
CA TYR A 80 5.01 -11.91 -0.29
C TYR A 80 3.68 -12.44 -0.83
N ILE A 81 2.78 -11.54 -1.24
CA ILE A 81 1.48 -11.93 -1.81
C ILE A 81 1.54 -12.22 -3.32
N ASN A 82 2.71 -12.11 -3.95
CA ASN A 82 2.93 -12.22 -5.39
C ASN A 82 1.89 -11.42 -6.18
N ALA A 83 1.85 -10.09 -5.99
CA ALA A 83 0.86 -9.25 -6.63
C ALA A 83 1.39 -7.86 -6.99
N ALA A 84 0.86 -7.31 -8.09
CA ALA A 84 1.07 -5.92 -8.48
C ALA A 84 0.28 -4.93 -7.63
N PRO A 85 0.71 -3.65 -7.57
CA PRO A 85 0.06 -2.63 -6.75
C PRO A 85 -1.45 -2.51 -7.00
N SER A 86 -1.87 -2.59 -8.27
CA SER A 86 -3.27 -2.46 -8.67
C SER A 86 -4.14 -3.70 -8.45
N GLN A 87 -3.53 -4.85 -8.11
CA GLN A 87 -4.27 -6.05 -7.65
C GLN A 87 -4.86 -5.87 -6.27
N LEU A 88 -4.21 -5.05 -5.44
CA LEU A 88 -4.61 -4.84 -4.06
C LEU A 88 -5.66 -3.73 -3.95
N HIS A 89 -6.72 -4.00 -3.18
CA HIS A 89 -7.82 -3.08 -2.96
C HIS A 89 -7.34 -1.79 -2.26
N PRO A 90 -7.88 -0.60 -2.59
CA PRO A 90 -7.47 0.66 -1.95
C PRO A 90 -7.57 0.65 -0.41
N ASN A 91 -8.61 0.08 0.19
CA ASN A 91 -8.67 -0.06 1.65
C ASN A 91 -7.49 -0.86 2.23
N SER A 92 -7.01 -1.88 1.51
CA SER A 92 -5.89 -2.71 1.96
C SER A 92 -4.57 -1.95 1.87
N TRP A 93 -4.40 -1.13 0.83
CA TRP A 93 -3.34 -0.13 0.77
C TRP A 93 -3.40 0.88 1.93
N GLY A 94 -4.62 1.31 2.32
CA GLY A 94 -4.82 2.15 3.48
C GLY A 94 -4.34 1.49 4.79
N PHE A 95 -4.52 0.18 4.95
CA PHE A 95 -4.00 -0.56 6.10
C PHE A 95 -2.47 -0.60 6.12
N LEU A 96 -1.82 -0.87 4.98
CA LEU A 96 -0.36 -0.86 4.88
C LEU A 96 0.20 0.52 5.26
N ARG A 97 -0.41 1.59 4.77
CA ARG A 97 0.04 2.95 5.07
C ARG A 97 -0.21 3.31 6.54
N ALA A 98 -1.40 3.08 7.05
CA ALA A 98 -1.73 3.39 8.44
C ALA A 98 -0.89 2.58 9.43
N PHE A 99 -0.53 1.33 9.11
CA PHE A 99 0.40 0.54 9.91
C PHE A 99 1.77 1.20 10.03
N GLN A 100 2.35 1.62 8.90
CA GLN A 100 3.65 2.32 8.90
C GLN A 100 3.61 3.61 9.71
N VAL A 101 2.53 4.41 9.57
CA VAL A 101 2.36 5.63 10.35
C VAL A 101 2.24 5.31 11.84
N LEU A 102 1.37 4.36 12.21
CA LEU A 102 1.19 3.94 13.60
C LEU A 102 2.51 3.45 14.23
N CYS A 103 3.23 2.55 13.57
CA CYS A 103 4.54 2.06 14.03
C CYS A 103 5.51 3.22 14.26
N THR A 104 5.56 4.18 13.33
CA THR A 104 6.39 5.39 13.47
C THR A 104 6.00 6.22 14.70
N VAL A 105 4.70 6.39 14.96
CA VAL A 105 4.20 7.13 16.14
C VAL A 105 4.53 6.41 17.44
N LEU A 106 4.49 5.08 17.46
CA LEU A 106 4.75 4.26 18.64
C LEU A 106 6.24 3.94 18.86
N GLY A 107 7.13 4.35 17.94
CA GLY A 107 8.54 3.95 17.97
C GLY A 107 8.76 2.45 17.76
N ILE A 108 7.81 1.76 17.13
CA ILE A 108 7.88 0.33 16.82
C ILE A 108 8.46 0.16 15.41
N GLU A 109 9.36 -0.80 15.23
CA GLU A 109 9.86 -1.16 13.91
C GLU A 109 8.75 -1.70 13.01
N VAL A 110 8.69 -1.24 11.77
CA VAL A 110 7.73 -1.74 10.77
C VAL A 110 8.17 -3.15 10.33
N SER A 111 7.47 -4.18 10.81
CA SER A 111 7.70 -5.57 10.40
C SER A 111 6.54 -6.12 9.57
N LEU A 112 6.87 -6.77 8.45
CA LEU A 112 5.92 -7.51 7.62
C LEU A 112 5.17 -8.56 8.46
N ARG A 113 5.87 -9.29 9.31
CA ARG A 113 5.33 -10.45 10.04
C ARG A 113 4.40 -10.02 11.18
N VAL A 114 4.75 -8.90 11.83
CA VAL A 114 3.85 -8.21 12.77
C VAL A 114 2.58 -7.78 12.04
N PHE A 115 2.67 -7.19 10.85
CA PHE A 115 1.49 -6.81 10.07
C PHE A 115 0.64 -8.03 9.69
N LEU A 116 1.25 -9.09 9.15
CA LEU A 116 0.56 -10.32 8.74
C LEU A 116 -0.22 -10.96 9.91
N SER A 117 0.27 -10.83 11.14
CA SER A 117 -0.40 -11.33 12.35
C SER A 117 -1.81 -10.74 12.59
N PHE A 118 -2.11 -9.55 12.06
CA PHE A 118 -3.40 -8.87 12.24
C PHE A 118 -4.39 -9.05 11.09
N TYR A 119 -3.92 -9.57 9.94
CA TYR A 119 -4.69 -9.61 8.72
C TYR A 119 -4.71 -10.98 8.07
N GLN A 120 -5.60 -11.12 7.10
CA GLN A 120 -5.65 -12.25 6.17
C GLN A 120 -5.96 -11.70 4.79
N LEU A 121 -5.46 -12.36 3.74
CA LEU A 121 -5.73 -11.99 2.36
C LEU A 121 -6.88 -12.81 1.80
N LYS A 122 -7.87 -12.13 1.23
CA LYS A 122 -8.94 -12.75 0.44
C LYS A 122 -8.83 -12.32 -1.01
N ALA A 123 -8.84 -13.29 -1.91
CA ALA A 123 -8.95 -13.05 -3.34
C ALA A 123 -10.43 -12.96 -3.75
N GLY A 124 -10.76 -11.98 -4.59
CA GLY A 124 -12.05 -11.94 -5.29
C GLY A 124 -12.22 -13.11 -6.27
N ALA A 125 -13.39 -13.21 -6.89
CA ALA A 125 -13.69 -14.30 -7.82
C ALA A 125 -12.68 -14.35 -9.02
N PRO A 126 -12.23 -15.55 -9.43
CA PRO A 126 -11.36 -15.76 -10.59
C PRO A 126 -11.95 -15.21 -11.91
N PRO A 127 -11.13 -14.98 -12.95
CA PRO A 127 -9.68 -15.20 -13.04
C PRO A 127 -8.82 -14.03 -12.53
N TYR A 128 -9.42 -12.87 -12.23
CA TYR A 128 -8.71 -11.64 -11.85
C TYR A 128 -9.41 -10.95 -10.68
N GLY A 129 -9.54 -11.66 -9.56
CA GLY A 129 -10.13 -11.14 -8.34
C GLY A 129 -9.24 -10.07 -7.70
N VAL A 130 -9.82 -8.93 -7.31
CA VAL A 130 -9.11 -7.94 -6.48
C VAL A 130 -8.75 -8.58 -5.15
N LEU A 131 -7.51 -8.39 -4.71
CA LEU A 131 -7.00 -8.84 -3.43
C LEU A 131 -7.42 -7.87 -2.33
N SER A 132 -7.96 -8.40 -1.23
CA SER A 132 -8.42 -7.60 -0.10
C SER A 132 -7.97 -8.18 1.22
N LEU A 133 -7.29 -7.34 2.00
CA LEU A 133 -7.01 -7.60 3.39
C LEU A 133 -8.28 -7.47 4.23
N ASN A 134 -8.48 -8.42 5.12
CA ASN A 134 -9.51 -8.39 6.14
C ASN A 134 -8.86 -8.63 7.49
N GLY A 135 -9.52 -8.17 8.57
CA GLY A 135 -9.08 -8.50 9.92
C GLY A 135 -8.94 -10.01 10.10
N GLY A 136 -7.86 -10.43 10.75
CA GLY A 136 -7.65 -11.80 11.19
C GLY A 136 -8.60 -12.19 12.32
N LYS A 137 -8.27 -13.29 13.03
CA LYS A 137 -9.12 -13.87 14.10
C LYS A 137 -9.45 -12.86 15.21
N ASP A 138 -8.51 -11.98 15.56
CA ASP A 138 -8.64 -11.02 16.67
C ASP A 138 -9.07 -9.61 16.25
N ARG A 139 -9.68 -9.49 15.07
CA ARG A 139 -10.00 -8.22 14.37
C ARG A 139 -8.74 -7.46 13.92
N GLY A 140 -8.83 -6.82 12.75
CA GLY A 140 -7.74 -6.02 12.19
C GLY A 140 -7.48 -4.75 13.00
N LEU A 141 -6.36 -4.08 12.73
CA LEU A 141 -5.95 -2.88 13.47
C LEU A 141 -6.82 -1.66 13.15
N PHE A 142 -7.32 -1.55 11.92
CA PHE A 142 -7.93 -0.32 11.41
C PHE A 142 -9.32 -0.52 10.82
N THR A 143 -10.13 0.54 10.87
CA THR A 143 -11.37 0.65 10.10
C THR A 143 -11.07 0.82 8.61
N LEU A 144 -12.04 0.50 7.74
CA LEU A 144 -11.91 0.81 6.31
C LEU A 144 -11.81 2.32 6.08
N TYR A 145 -10.95 2.75 5.16
CA TYR A 145 -10.86 4.17 4.79
C TYR A 145 -12.17 4.65 4.16
N SER A 146 -12.74 3.82 3.29
CA SER A 146 -14.07 4.02 2.74
C SER A 146 -14.84 2.71 2.79
N GLN A 147 -16.09 2.77 3.25
CA GLN A 147 -17.02 1.64 3.19
C GLN A 147 -17.26 1.19 1.75
N SER A 148 -17.13 2.11 0.79
CA SER A 148 -17.23 1.82 -0.63
C SER A 148 -16.32 2.77 -1.41
N TYR A 149 -15.22 2.24 -1.92
CA TYR A 149 -14.50 2.90 -3.00
C TYR A 149 -15.30 2.69 -4.29
N LYS A 150 -16.15 3.67 -4.62
CA LYS A 150 -16.86 3.69 -5.91
C LYS A 150 -15.88 4.13 -7.00
N ASN A 151 -16.03 3.58 -8.20
CA ASN A 151 -15.33 4.00 -9.42
C ASN A 151 -13.79 3.93 -9.44
N TYR A 152 -13.11 3.58 -8.33
CA TYR A 152 -11.63 3.54 -8.29
C TYR A 152 -11.03 2.68 -9.42
N LYS A 153 -11.72 1.61 -9.83
CA LYS A 153 -11.30 0.72 -10.92
C LYS A 153 -11.21 1.40 -12.28
N GLN A 154 -11.81 2.58 -12.45
CA GLN A 154 -11.70 3.42 -13.64
C GLN A 154 -10.69 4.56 -13.42
N GLU A 155 -10.36 4.90 -12.18
CA GLU A 155 -9.41 5.97 -11.83
C GLU A 155 -7.96 5.44 -11.75
N PHE A 156 -7.50 4.73 -12.78
CA PHE A 156 -6.14 4.17 -12.84
C PHE A 156 -5.29 4.77 -13.96
N PHE A 157 -3.98 4.80 -13.80
CA PHE A 157 -3.03 5.23 -14.82
C PHE A 157 -1.72 4.45 -14.69
N ARG A 158 -0.83 4.62 -15.66
CA ARG A 158 0.50 3.99 -15.65
C ARG A 158 1.52 4.88 -14.96
N VAL A 159 2.41 4.24 -14.22
CA VAL A 159 3.69 4.80 -13.80
C VAL A 159 4.75 4.13 -14.68
N ALA A 160 5.22 4.83 -15.71
CA ALA A 160 6.31 4.39 -16.55
C ALA A 160 7.65 4.69 -15.88
N LEU A 161 8.55 3.71 -15.86
CA LEU A 161 9.92 3.86 -15.39
C LEU A 161 10.77 4.41 -16.55
N VAL A 162 11.37 5.58 -16.34
CA VAL A 162 12.09 6.34 -17.39
C VAL A 162 13.53 6.57 -16.96
N GLY A 163 14.48 6.22 -17.83
CA GLY A 163 15.91 6.39 -17.52
C GLY A 163 16.39 5.52 -16.36
N VAL A 164 15.68 4.43 -16.09
CA VAL A 164 15.99 3.47 -15.04
C VAL A 164 16.86 2.36 -15.63
N ASP A 165 18.06 2.18 -15.08
CA ASP A 165 18.89 1.01 -15.33
C ASP A 165 18.66 0.00 -14.21
N PRO A 166 18.10 -1.19 -14.48
CA PRO A 166 17.85 -2.22 -13.47
C PRO A 166 19.07 -2.61 -12.62
N SER A 167 20.28 -2.46 -13.16
CA SER A 167 21.52 -2.83 -12.47
C SER A 167 22.03 -1.75 -11.51
N GLU A 168 21.68 -0.49 -11.74
CA GLU A 168 22.17 0.68 -10.97
C GLU A 168 21.08 1.37 -10.15
N ASP A 169 19.81 1.21 -10.53
CA ASP A 169 18.67 1.84 -9.85
C ASP A 169 18.32 1.13 -8.55
N SER A 170 18.33 1.89 -7.46
CA SER A 170 17.90 1.41 -6.15
C SER A 170 16.47 1.82 -5.79
N ALA A 171 15.75 2.57 -6.64
CA ALA A 171 14.40 3.03 -6.33
C ALA A 171 13.36 1.93 -6.60
N PHE A 172 13.45 1.27 -7.75
CA PHE A 172 12.51 0.27 -8.24
C PHE A 172 13.14 -1.11 -8.43
N TYR A 173 14.47 -1.21 -8.44
CA TYR A 173 15.20 -2.46 -8.60
C TYR A 173 16.10 -2.80 -7.40
N PHE A 174 16.39 -4.09 -7.24
CA PHE A 174 17.37 -4.63 -6.31
C PHE A 174 18.08 -5.82 -6.98
N GLY A 175 19.39 -5.69 -7.21
CA GLY A 175 20.17 -6.74 -7.86
C GLY A 175 19.69 -7.08 -9.28
N GLY A 176 19.25 -6.10 -10.06
CA GLY A 176 18.73 -6.32 -11.42
C GLY A 176 17.27 -6.75 -11.49
N LEU A 177 16.63 -7.05 -10.36
CA LEU A 177 15.23 -7.50 -10.30
C LEU A 177 14.31 -6.39 -9.77
N PRO A 178 13.08 -6.27 -10.29
CA PRO A 178 12.10 -5.36 -9.73
C PRO A 178 11.85 -5.65 -8.24
N LYS A 179 11.75 -4.60 -7.42
CA LYS A 179 11.47 -4.73 -5.98
C LYS A 179 10.08 -5.26 -5.67
N PHE A 180 9.17 -5.29 -6.64
CA PHE A 180 7.83 -5.84 -6.54
C PHE A 180 7.32 -6.23 -7.93
N PRO A 181 6.29 -7.09 -8.04
CA PRO A 181 5.70 -7.41 -9.34
C PRO A 181 5.10 -6.17 -10.00
N LEU A 182 5.63 -5.77 -11.16
CA LEU A 182 5.16 -4.58 -11.88
C LEU A 182 3.78 -4.81 -12.54
N TYR A 183 3.49 -6.06 -12.91
CA TYR A 183 2.29 -6.47 -13.66
C TYR A 183 1.47 -7.50 -12.89
N TRP A 184 0.20 -7.65 -13.28
CA TRP A 184 -0.72 -8.56 -12.60
C TRP A 184 -0.22 -10.01 -12.63
N CYS A 185 -0.11 -10.60 -11.45
CA CYS A 185 0.27 -11.99 -11.27
C CYS A 185 -0.99 -12.88 -11.29
N PRO A 186 -0.98 -14.01 -12.04
CA PRO A 186 -2.14 -14.88 -12.19
C PRO A 186 -2.43 -15.73 -10.94
N VAL A 187 -1.43 -15.97 -10.09
CA VAL A 187 -1.54 -16.81 -8.89
C VAL A 187 -0.99 -16.03 -7.69
N PRO A 188 -1.82 -15.18 -7.06
CA PRO A 188 -1.42 -14.49 -5.84
C PRO A 188 -1.33 -15.46 -4.66
N SER A 189 -0.39 -15.20 -3.76
CA SER A 189 -0.16 -15.98 -2.55
C SER A 189 -1.08 -15.50 -1.43
N GLY A 190 -2.09 -16.30 -1.09
CA GLY A 190 -2.96 -16.05 0.04
C GLY A 190 -2.26 -16.32 1.39
N PHE A 191 -2.71 -15.66 2.44
CA PHE A 191 -2.27 -15.93 3.82
C PHE A 191 -3.42 -15.72 4.80
N ASN A 192 -3.32 -16.34 5.98
CA ASN A 192 -4.32 -16.27 7.04
C ASN A 192 -3.65 -16.11 8.41
N GLY A 193 -3.11 -14.92 8.67
CA GLY A 193 -2.24 -14.67 9.82
C GLY A 193 -0.81 -15.16 9.62
N GLU A 194 0.04 -14.83 10.59
CA GLU A 194 1.42 -15.31 10.70
C GLU A 194 1.49 -16.48 11.70
N ASP A 195 2.39 -17.43 11.49
CA ASP A 195 2.65 -18.52 12.43
C ASP A 195 3.42 -17.98 13.66
N PRO A 196 2.85 -18.08 14.89
CA PRO A 196 3.50 -17.58 16.10
C PRO A 196 4.87 -18.22 16.37
N SER A 197 5.10 -19.45 15.92
CA SER A 197 6.36 -20.17 16.17
C SER A 197 7.55 -19.57 15.44
N GLN A 198 7.29 -18.80 14.39
CA GLN A 198 8.33 -18.20 13.58
C GLN A 198 8.69 -16.79 14.09
N LEU A 199 7.92 -16.17 14.98
CA LEU A 199 8.11 -14.77 15.40
C LEU A 199 9.31 -14.61 16.34
N THR A 200 10.03 -13.49 16.19
CA THR A 200 11.08 -13.10 17.15
C THR A 200 10.48 -12.52 18.43
N ALA A 201 11.26 -12.47 19.51
CA ALA A 201 10.78 -11.90 20.79
C ALA A 201 10.35 -10.42 20.67
N SER A 202 11.04 -9.62 19.84
CA SER A 202 10.67 -8.23 19.59
C SER A 202 9.36 -8.13 18.80
N GLU A 203 9.14 -8.99 17.81
CA GLU A 203 7.88 -9.04 17.05
C GLU A 203 6.70 -9.46 17.94
N VAL A 204 6.90 -10.44 18.83
CA VAL A 204 5.88 -10.83 19.82
C VAL A 204 5.53 -9.64 20.72
N ALA A 205 6.52 -8.92 21.25
CA ALA A 205 6.29 -7.74 22.08
C ALA A 205 5.54 -6.64 21.30
N ALA A 206 5.92 -6.39 20.05
CA ALA A 206 5.24 -5.42 19.19
C ALA A 206 3.77 -5.81 18.93
N ILE A 207 3.48 -7.09 18.71
CA ILE A 207 2.12 -7.60 18.53
C ILE A 207 1.30 -7.38 19.81
N GLU A 208 1.84 -7.67 20.99
CA GLU A 208 1.12 -7.47 22.25
C GLU A 208 0.87 -5.97 22.53
N ASN A 209 1.85 -5.11 22.26
CA ASN A 209 1.67 -3.65 22.34
C ASN A 209 0.56 -3.15 21.42
N LEU A 210 0.52 -3.63 20.17
CA LEU A 210 -0.52 -3.27 19.20
C LEU A 210 -1.89 -3.85 19.57
N LYS A 211 -1.93 -5.05 20.19
CA LYS A 211 -3.17 -5.67 20.66
C LYS A 211 -3.81 -4.91 21.82
N ALA A 212 -2.99 -4.26 22.66
CA ALA A 212 -3.44 -3.46 23.80
C ALA A 212 -4.10 -2.13 23.39
N LEU A 213 -3.91 -1.69 22.13
CA LEU A 213 -4.57 -0.48 21.62
C LEU A 213 -6.08 -0.69 21.42
N PRO A 214 -6.89 0.39 21.46
CA PRO A 214 -8.28 0.34 21.03
C PRO A 214 -8.39 -0.11 19.58
N ARG A 215 -9.13 -1.19 19.30
CA ARG A 215 -9.24 -1.77 17.95
C ARG A 215 -10.69 -1.99 17.53
N PRO A 216 -11.07 -1.65 16.28
CA PRO A 216 -10.23 -1.03 15.26
C PRO A 216 -10.05 0.49 15.47
N MET A 217 -8.87 1.02 15.12
CA MET A 217 -8.60 2.47 15.09
C MET A 217 -9.11 3.09 13.79
N ASP A 218 -9.46 4.38 13.82
CA ASP A 218 -9.85 5.10 12.61
C ASP A 218 -8.63 5.29 11.69
N VAL A 219 -8.67 4.68 10.51
CA VAL A 219 -7.55 4.77 9.55
C VAL A 219 -7.28 6.20 9.08
N LYS A 220 -8.31 7.05 8.95
CA LYS A 220 -8.13 8.44 8.52
C LYS A 220 -7.42 9.26 9.58
N LEU A 221 -7.80 9.04 10.84
CA LEU A 221 -7.13 9.66 11.97
C LEU A 221 -5.65 9.25 11.98
N VAL A 222 -5.36 7.95 11.90
CA VAL A 222 -3.98 7.45 11.91
C VAL A 222 -3.17 8.05 10.76
N LEU A 223 -3.71 8.07 9.53
CA LEU A 223 -3.04 8.68 8.39
C LEU A 223 -2.76 10.18 8.57
N SER A 224 -3.65 10.92 9.24
CA SER A 224 -3.46 12.36 9.48
C SER A 224 -2.23 12.67 10.37
N LEU A 225 -1.84 11.72 11.24
CA LEU A 225 -0.70 11.87 12.15
C LEU A 225 0.64 11.97 11.42
N GLU A 226 0.74 11.50 10.17
CA GLU A 226 1.96 11.63 9.36
C GLU A 226 2.45 13.09 9.28
N SER A 227 1.50 14.02 9.12
CA SER A 227 1.75 15.44 8.94
C SER A 227 1.80 16.25 10.24
N SER A 228 1.49 15.64 11.38
CA SER A 228 1.46 16.32 12.69
C SER A 228 2.87 16.57 13.21
N LEU A 229 3.12 17.81 13.67
CA LEU A 229 4.35 18.19 14.39
C LEU A 229 4.43 17.56 15.79
N HIS A 230 3.31 17.04 16.31
CA HIS A 230 3.19 16.41 17.63
C HIS A 230 2.45 15.08 17.53
N ARG A 231 3.06 14.14 16.82
CA ARG A 231 2.45 12.86 16.41
C ARG A 231 1.92 12.04 17.59
N GLU A 232 2.67 12.00 18.69
CA GLU A 232 2.30 11.29 19.93
C GLU A 232 1.10 11.94 20.60
N ARG A 233 1.12 13.27 20.78
CA ARG A 233 0.04 14.02 21.44
C ARG A 233 -1.30 13.94 20.70
N GLY A 234 -1.29 13.79 19.38
CA GLY A 234 -2.53 13.62 18.59
C GLY A 234 -3.21 12.29 18.88
N LEU A 235 -2.42 11.20 18.94
CA LEU A 235 -2.93 9.88 19.29
C LEU A 235 -3.31 9.83 20.78
N GLU A 236 -2.54 10.48 21.66
CA GLU A 236 -2.88 10.65 23.08
C GLU A 236 -4.16 11.45 23.27
N SER A 237 -4.40 12.54 22.54
CA SER A 237 -5.59 13.38 22.74
C SER A 237 -6.90 12.68 22.37
N GLU A 238 -6.87 11.73 21.44
CA GLU A 238 -8.07 10.98 21.03
C GLU A 238 -8.22 9.63 21.75
N TYR A 239 -7.10 9.01 22.16
CA TYR A 239 -7.08 7.72 22.85
C TYR A 239 -6.55 7.81 24.30
N LEU A 240 -6.79 8.96 24.94
CA LEU A 240 -6.36 9.54 26.25
C LEU A 240 -5.99 8.65 27.45
N LEU A 241 -6.08 7.33 27.36
CA LEU A 241 -5.85 6.42 28.49
C LEU A 241 -4.76 5.35 28.27
N PHE A 242 -4.23 5.15 27.05
CA PHE A 242 -3.41 3.95 26.78
C PHE A 242 -1.93 4.18 26.44
N LEU A 243 -1.54 5.32 25.88
CA LEU A 243 -0.13 5.55 25.47
C LEU A 243 0.85 5.67 26.65
N CYS A 244 0.37 6.15 27.81
CA CYS A 244 1.17 6.20 29.04
C CYS A 244 1.70 4.82 29.49
N PHE A 245 1.13 3.71 28.98
CA PHE A 245 1.53 2.34 29.34
C PHE A 245 2.32 1.62 28.24
N VAL A 246 2.32 2.10 26.99
CA VAL A 246 2.98 1.42 25.85
C VAL A 246 4.34 2.06 25.51
N VAL A 247 4.57 3.31 25.90
CA VAL A 247 5.79 4.09 25.56
C VAL A 247 6.73 4.26 26.79
N ARG A 248 6.67 3.36 27.78
CA ARG A 248 7.62 3.33 28.91
C ARG A 248 8.43 2.05 28.95
#